data_AF-A0AAP6RJH7-F1
#
_entry.id   AF-A0AAP6RJH7-F1
#
_cell.length_a   1.000
_cell.length_b   1.000
_cell.length_c   1.000
_cell.angle_alpha   90.00
_cell.angle_beta   90.00
_cell.angle_gamma   90.00
#
_symmetry.space_group_name_H-M   'P 1'
#
loop_
_entity.id
_entity.type
_entity.pdbx_description
1 polymer ?
#
loop_
_entity_poly.entity_id
_entity_poly.type
_entity_poly.pdbx_seq_one_letter_code
_entity_poly.pdbx_strand_id
1 'polypeptide(L)'
;MDYQERLKNLPPEVMTAFSESFIFLISNDKVQHFPARDLTQAEMIQRVKEKLGETVTWSLWQGFVIAVNSEETCVAVLPKYHQLDGF
;
A
#
# COMPACT_ATOMS: atom_id res chain seq x y z
N MET A 1 -9.64 4.99 -14.26
CA MET A 1 -10.15 4.09 -13.22
C MET A 1 -9.44 4.48 -11.95
N ASP A 2 -10.19 5.07 -11.02
CA ASP A 2 -9.67 5.51 -9.73
C ASP A 2 -9.07 4.34 -8.96
N TYR A 3 -7.91 4.57 -8.34
CA TYR A 3 -7.25 3.55 -7.53
C TYR A 3 -8.14 3.08 -6.37
N GLN A 4 -9.02 3.94 -5.86
CA GLN A 4 -10.00 3.62 -4.82
C GLN A 4 -11.02 2.58 -5.28
N GLU A 5 -11.49 2.65 -6.52
CA GLU A 5 -12.38 1.64 -7.08
C GLU A 5 -11.65 0.31 -7.27
N ARG A 6 -10.37 0.34 -7.65
CA ARG A 6 -9.55 -0.87 -7.73
C ARG A 6 -9.35 -1.53 -6.37
N LEU A 7 -9.10 -0.74 -5.32
CA LEU A 7 -9.03 -1.24 -3.95
C LEU A 7 -10.35 -1.87 -3.49
N LYS A 8 -11.49 -1.26 -3.85
CA LYS A 8 -12.83 -1.81 -3.54
C LYS A 8 -13.16 -3.08 -4.31
N ASN A 9 -12.66 -3.21 -5.54
CA ASN A 9 -12.87 -4.38 -6.41
C ASN A 9 -11.75 -5.43 -6.27
N LEU A 10 -10.93 -5.36 -5.22
CA LEU A 10 -9.92 -6.39 -5.00
C LEU A 10 -10.57 -7.77 -4.82
N PRO A 11 -9.92 -8.84 -5.29
CA PRO A 11 -10.37 -10.19 -5.00
C PRO A 11 -10.43 -10.39 -3.48
N PRO A 12 -11.43 -11.13 -2.96
CA PRO A 12 -11.54 -11.40 -1.53
C PRO A 12 -10.31 -12.11 -0.97
N GLU A 13 -9.57 -12.86 -1.79
CA GLU A 13 -8.30 -13.49 -1.43
C GLU A 13 -7.22 -12.45 -1.07
N VAL A 14 -7.14 -11.34 -1.81
CA VAL A 14 -6.21 -10.23 -1.50
C VAL A 14 -6.65 -9.52 -0.23
N MET A 15 -7.96 -9.28 -0.08
CA MET A 15 -8.50 -8.67 1.14
C MET A 15 -8.21 -9.51 2.38
N THR A 16 -8.28 -10.85 2.26
CA THR A 16 -7.98 -11.79 3.36
C THR A 16 -6.48 -11.91 3.61
N ALA A 17 -5.65 -11.71 2.58
CA ALA A 17 -4.21 -11.71 2.71
C ALA A 17 -3.67 -10.46 3.43
N PHE A 18 -4.43 -9.36 3.48
CA PHE A 18 -4.01 -8.14 4.17
C PHE A 18 -3.65 -8.42 5.62
N SER A 19 -2.35 -8.40 5.88
CA SER A 19 -1.75 -8.73 7.16
C SER A 19 -0.74 -7.65 7.51
N GLU A 20 -0.64 -7.33 8.79
CA GLU A 20 0.28 -6.32 9.34
C GLU A 20 1.76 -6.63 9.05
N SER A 21 2.05 -7.88 8.71
CA SER A 21 3.38 -8.36 8.34
C SER A 21 3.75 -8.16 6.87
N PHE A 22 2.83 -7.65 6.03
CA PHE A 22 3.00 -7.58 4.58
C PHE A 22 2.61 -6.21 4.02
N ILE A 23 3.25 -5.81 2.93
CA ILE A 23 2.88 -4.64 2.13
C ILE A 23 2.33 -5.14 0.81
N PHE A 24 1.26 -4.52 0.33
CA PHE A 24 0.60 -4.91 -0.91
C PHE A 24 0.70 -3.78 -1.91
N LEU A 25 1.33 -4.03 -3.05
CA LEU A 25 1.39 -3.11 -4.18
C LEU A 25 0.33 -3.50 -5.19
N ILE A 26 -0.57 -2.58 -5.48
CA ILE A 26 -1.75 -2.80 -6.31
C ILE A 26 -1.59 -1.90 -7.53
N SER A 27 -1.14 -2.50 -8.62
CA SER A 27 -0.94 -1.87 -9.94
C SER A 27 -2.04 -2.32 -10.90
N ASN A 28 -2.26 -1.57 -11.99
CA ASN A 28 -3.41 -1.77 -12.87
C ASN A 28 -3.47 -3.18 -13.48
N ASP A 29 -2.30 -3.79 -13.62
CA ASP A 29 -2.09 -5.09 -14.24
C ASP A 29 -1.94 -6.24 -13.21
N LYS A 30 -1.52 -5.93 -11.98
CA LYS A 30 -1.14 -6.96 -11.00
C LYS A 30 -1.16 -6.46 -9.56
N VAL A 31 -1.41 -7.40 -8.65
CA VAL A 31 -1.22 -7.24 -7.21
C VAL A 31 0.04 -7.97 -6.80
N GLN A 32 0.98 -7.26 -6.21
CA GLN A 32 2.18 -7.83 -5.60
C GLN A 32 2.10 -7.64 -4.09
N HIS A 33 2.72 -8.53 -3.33
CA HIS A 33 2.89 -8.35 -1.90
C HIS A 33 4.29 -8.80 -1.50
N PHE A 34 4.81 -8.20 -0.43
CA PHE A 34 6.10 -8.59 0.11
C PHE A 34 6.12 -8.48 1.63
N PRO A 35 6.92 -9.33 2.29
CA PRO A 35 7.05 -9.30 3.74
C PRO A 35 7.70 -7.99 4.20
N ALA A 36 7.09 -7.39 5.21
CA ALA A 36 7.50 -6.16 5.88
C ALA A 36 7.51 -6.29 7.41
N ARG A 37 7.42 -7.53 7.90
CA ARG A 37 7.41 -7.85 9.33
C ARG A 37 8.64 -7.29 10.04
N ASP A 38 9.83 -7.54 9.47
CA ASP A 38 11.13 -7.11 10.00
C ASP A 38 11.56 -5.71 9.50
N LEU A 39 10.77 -5.08 8.63
CA LEU A 39 11.09 -3.73 8.14
C LEU A 39 10.65 -2.69 9.17
N THR A 40 11.55 -1.73 9.43
CA THR A 40 11.20 -0.50 10.14
C THR A 40 10.33 0.38 9.25
N GLN A 41 9.66 1.36 9.86
CA GLN A 41 8.83 2.32 9.13
C GLN A 41 9.60 3.03 8.02
N ALA A 42 10.84 3.46 8.30
CA ALA A 42 11.69 4.12 7.32
C ALA A 42 12.03 3.21 6.12
N GLU A 43 12.41 1.96 6.38
CA GLU A 43 12.74 0.97 5.33
C GLU A 43 11.51 0.64 4.47
N MET A 44 10.35 0.57 5.10
CA MET A 44 9.06 0.35 4.46
C MET A 44 8.69 1.52 3.55
N ILE A 45 8.82 2.75 4.04
CA ILE A 45 8.64 3.98 3.25
C ILE A 45 9.60 3.99 2.07
N GLN A 46 10.87 3.66 2.31
CA GLN A 46 11.89 3.65 1.28
C GLN A 46 11.54 2.62 0.20
N ARG A 47 11.16 1.39 0.57
CA ARG A 47 10.71 0.38 -0.41
C ARG A 47 9.45 0.78 -1.15
N VAL A 48 8.49 1.43 -0.48
CA VAL A 48 7.31 1.97 -1.14
C VAL A 48 7.72 3.03 -2.15
N LYS A 49 8.60 3.98 -1.78
CA LYS A 49 9.14 5.00 -2.69
C LYS A 49 9.97 4.41 -3.83
N GLU A 50 10.78 3.39 -3.59
CA GLU A 50 11.53 2.70 -4.64
C GLU A 50 10.61 2.00 -5.66
N LYS A 51 9.40 1.61 -5.23
CA LYS A 51 8.42 0.91 -6.08
C LYS A 51 7.43 1.85 -6.76
N LEU A 52 6.98 2.89 -6.07
CA LEU A 52 5.98 3.84 -6.55
C LEU A 52 6.61 5.10 -7.16
N GLY A 53 7.86 5.40 -6.84
CA GLY A 53 8.58 6.64 -7.19
C GLY A 53 8.88 7.51 -5.96
N GLU A 54 9.78 8.48 -6.13
CA GLU A 54 10.16 9.41 -5.04
C GLU A 54 8.96 10.20 -4.50
N THR A 55 8.00 10.53 -5.37
CA THR A 55 6.76 11.22 -5.04
C THR A 55 5.61 10.24 -4.83
N VAL A 56 5.33 9.97 -3.55
CA VAL A 56 4.16 9.21 -3.10
C VAL A 56 3.29 10.06 -2.19
N THR A 57 1.98 9.95 -2.39
CA THR A 57 0.96 10.56 -1.55
C THR A 57 0.45 9.52 -0.57
N TRP A 58 0.59 9.80 0.72
CA TRP A 58 0.07 8.94 1.78
C TRP A 58 -1.38 9.31 2.08
N SER A 59 -2.22 8.32 2.31
CA SER A 59 -3.65 8.48 2.60
C SER A 59 -4.15 7.34 3.47
N LEU A 60 -5.30 7.53 4.10
CA LEU A 60 -5.96 6.47 4.87
C LEU A 60 -7.12 5.90 4.06
N TRP A 61 -7.15 4.58 3.92
CA TRP A 61 -8.23 3.85 3.24
C TRP A 61 -8.74 2.74 4.15
N GLN A 62 -10.02 2.84 4.55
CA GLN A 62 -10.67 1.89 5.47
C GLN A 62 -9.90 1.64 6.78
N GLY A 63 -9.15 2.63 7.27
CA GLY A 63 -8.30 2.48 8.46
C GLY A 63 -6.95 1.82 8.19
N PHE A 64 -6.57 1.62 6.92
CA PHE A 64 -5.22 1.22 6.51
C PHE A 64 -4.48 2.41 5.90
N VAL A 65 -3.20 2.57 6.23
CA VAL A 65 -2.35 3.53 5.54
C VAL A 65 -2.06 3.00 4.13
N ILE A 66 -2.31 3.84 3.14
CA ILE A 66 -1.98 3.59 1.75
C ILE A 66 -1.05 4.68 1.22
N ALA A 67 -0.18 4.31 0.30
CA ALA A 67 0.62 5.25 -0.49
C ALA A 67 0.23 5.12 -1.95
N VAL A 68 0.08 6.24 -2.63
CA VAL A 68 -0.31 6.32 -4.04
C VAL A 68 0.78 7.07 -4.78
N ASN A 69 1.20 6.60 -5.95
CA ASN A 69 2.17 7.34 -6.74
C ASN A 69 1.55 8.61 -7.35
N SER A 70 2.36 9.57 -7.78
CA SER A 70 1.87 10.79 -8.44
C SER A 70 1.01 10.53 -9.68
N GLU A 71 1.17 9.38 -10.32
CA GLU A 71 0.39 9.01 -11.52
C GLU A 71 -0.88 8.21 -11.17
N GLU A 72 -1.13 7.93 -9.89
CA GLU A 72 -2.29 7.17 -9.39
C GLU A 72 -2.47 5.77 -10.04
N THR A 73 -1.42 5.24 -10.65
CA THR A 73 -1.39 3.95 -11.32
C THR A 73 -1.10 2.79 -10.36
N CYS A 74 -0.41 3.07 -9.25
CA CYS A 74 0.06 2.10 -8.27
C CYS A 74 -0.25 2.56 -6.84
N VAL A 75 -0.78 1.63 -6.03
CA VAL A 75 -1.08 1.87 -4.61
C VAL A 75 -0.37 0.85 -3.74
N ALA A 76 0.41 1.31 -2.77
CA ALA A 76 0.86 0.48 -1.67
C ALA A 76 -0.16 0.50 -0.53
N VAL A 77 -0.57 -0.65 -0.04
CA VAL A 77 -1.38 -0.79 1.18
C VAL A 77 -0.48 -1.32 2.28
N LEU A 78 -0.49 -0.64 3.41
CA LEU A 78 0.29 -0.94 4.59
C LEU A 78 -0.68 -1.25 5.74
N PRO A 79 -1.13 -2.50 5.88
CA PRO A 79 -2.01 -2.91 6.98
C PRO A 79 -1.33 -2.78 8.34
N LYS A 80 0.01 -2.73 8.39
CA LYS A 80 0.76 -2.51 9.65
C LYS A 80 0.43 -1.18 10.32
N TYR A 81 0.08 -0.18 9.52
CA TYR A 81 -0.20 1.17 10.00
C TYR A 81 -1.68 1.46 9.81
N HIS A 82 -2.36 1.70 10.91
CA HIS A 82 -3.77 2.09 10.91
C HIS A 82 -3.98 3.58 11.12
N GLN A 83 -2.89 4.32 11.37
CA GLN A 83 -2.89 5.76 11.59
C GLN A 83 -1.67 6.36 10.90
N LEU A 84 -1.87 7.54 10.30
CA LEU A 84 -0.79 8.39 9.80
C LEU A 84 -0.14 9.23 10.92
N ASP A 85 -0.67 9.15 12.14
CA ASP A 85 -0.18 9.88 13.29
C ASP A 85 1.16 9.27 13.73
N GLY A 86 2.27 9.93 13.38
CA GLY A 86 3.63 9.42 13.54
C GLY A 86 4.31 8.95 12.24
N PHE A 87 3.72 9.27 11.08
CA PHE A 87 4.34 9.17 9.76
C PHE A 87 4.96 10.48 9.31
#